data_AF-A0A423NQA8-F1
#
_entry.id   AF-A0A423NQA8-F1
#
_cell.length_a   1.000
_cell.length_b   1.000
_cell.length_c   1.000
_cell.angle_alpha   90.00
_cell.angle_beta   90.00
_cell.angle_gamma   90.00
#
_symmetry.space_group_name_H-M   'P 1'
#
loop_
_entity.id
_entity.type
_entity.pdbx_description
1 polymer ?
#
loop_
_entity_poly.entity_id
_entity_poly.type
_entity_poly.pdbx_seq_one_letter_code
_entity_poly.pdbx_strand_id
1 'polypeptide(L)' 'MDEPTLPLTPEQRIKELEEQLALANQKAKFFEDVVDVLKNDYGVSVVKKRPGKSLRKPKP' A
#
# COMPACT_ATOMS: atom_id res chain seq x y z
N MET A 1 -37.70 -4.51 7.14
CA MET A 1 -38.11 -4.18 5.77
C MET A 1 -36.85 -4.28 4.93
N ASP A 2 -36.52 -5.50 4.50
CA ASP A 2 -35.38 -5.77 3.63
C ASP A 2 -35.88 -5.62 2.19
N GLU A 3 -35.89 -4.38 1.70
CA GLU A 3 -36.08 -4.12 0.28
C GLU A 3 -34.81 -4.54 -0.47
N PRO A 4 -34.94 -5.34 -1.55
CA PRO A 4 -33.78 -5.73 -2.34
C PRO A 4 -33.22 -4.47 -2.99
N THR A 5 -32.02 -4.05 -2.57
CA THR A 5 -31.21 -3.04 -3.22
C THR A 5 -31.19 -3.29 -4.72
N LEU A 6 -31.95 -2.47 -5.46
CA LEU A 6 -31.93 -2.42 -6.92
C LEU A 6 -30.45 -2.40 -7.37
N PRO A 7 -30.06 -3.19 -8.37
CA PRO A 7 -28.68 -3.20 -8.83
C PRO A 7 -28.32 -1.78 -9.28
N LEU A 8 -27.35 -1.18 -8.58
CA LEU A 8 -26.77 0.12 -8.90
C LEU A 8 -26.47 0.16 -10.40
N THR A 9 -26.85 1.25 -11.09
CA THR A 9 -26.64 1.31 -12.54
C THR A 9 -25.15 1.14 -12.83
N PRO A 10 -24.78 0.52 -13.96
CA PRO A 10 -23.37 0.29 -14.28
C PRO A 10 -22.56 1.59 -14.25
N GLU A 11 -23.15 2.72 -14.64
CA GLU A 11 -22.51 4.04 -14.62
C GLU A 11 -22.20 4.53 -13.20
N GLN A 12 -23.10 4.32 -12.25
CA GLN A 12 -22.86 4.68 -10.84
C GLN A 12 -21.71 3.85 -10.25
N ARG A 13 -21.65 2.55 -10.57
CA ARG A 13 -20.55 1.69 -10.13
C ARG A 13 -19.21 2.09 -10.78
N ILE A 14 -19.21 2.48 -12.05
CA ILE A 14 -18.00 2.96 -12.73
C ILE A 14 -17.47 4.22 -12.04
N LYS A 15 -18.35 5.19 -11.75
CA LYS A 15 -17.95 6.44 -11.09
C LYS A 15 -17.36 6.18 -9.69
N GLU A 16 -17.99 5.32 -8.90
CA GLU A 16 -17.44 4.93 -7.59
C GLU A 16 -16.06 4.28 -7.70
N LEU A 17 -15.87 3.40 -8.70
CA LEU A 17 -14.57 2.76 -8.94
C LEU A 17 -13.51 3.76 -9.40
N GLU A 18 -13.86 4.72 -10.24
CA GLU A 18 -12.94 5.79 -10.68
C GLU A 18 -12.48 6.66 -9.51
N GLU A 19 -13.40 7.02 -8.61
CA GLU A 19 -13.07 7.75 -7.38
C GLU A 19 -12.14 6.93 -6.48
N GLN A 20 -12.42 5.64 -6.30
CA GLN A 20 -11.55 4.74 -5.54
C GLN A 20 -10.15 4.61 -6.17
N LEU A 21 -10.06 4.51 -7.50
CA LEU A 21 -8.79 4.45 -8.21
C LEU A 21 -7.99 5.74 -8.04
N ALA A 22 -8.62 6.91 -8.16
CA ALA A 22 -7.97 8.19 -7.95
C ALA A 22 -7.40 8.31 -6.52
N LEU A 23 -8.20 7.93 -5.51
CA LEU A 23 -7.77 7.93 -4.11
C LEU A 23 -6.64 6.91 -3.85
N ALA A 24 -6.70 5.73 -4.45
CA ALA A 24 -5.67 4.70 -4.32
C ALA A 24 -4.34 5.17 -4.93
N ASN A 25 -4.38 5.79 -6.11
CA ASN A 25 -3.20 6.34 -6.78
C ASN A 25 -2.57 7.47 -5.96
N GLN A 26 -3.39 8.37 -5.39
CA GLN A 26 -2.90 9.44 -4.51
C GLN A 26 -2.21 8.86 -3.26
N LYS A 27 -2.81 7.83 -2.63
CA LYS A 27 -2.21 7.15 -1.49
C LYS A 27 -0.90 6.44 -1.87
N ALA A 28 -0.87 5.75 -3.00
CA ALA A 28 0.32 5.05 -3.48
C ALA A 28 1.50 6.03 -3.67
N LYS A 29 1.27 7.14 -4.36
CA LYS A 29 2.28 8.20 -4.55
C LYS A 29 2.80 8.73 -3.21
N PHE A 30 1.90 9.00 -2.27
CA PHE A 30 2.30 9.45 -0.93
C PHE A 30 3.18 8.43 -0.21
N PHE A 31 2.87 7.14 -0.29
CA PHE A 31 3.69 6.09 0.33
C PHE A 31 5.06 5.96 -0.33
N GLU A 32 5.15 6.11 -1.64
CA GLU A 32 6.43 6.14 -2.36
C GLU A 32 7.31 7.28 -1.84
N ASP A 33 6.77 8.50 -1.77
CA ASP A 33 7.49 9.68 -1.28
C ASP A 33 7.97 9.48 0.18
N VAL A 34 7.10 8.96 1.07
CA VAL A 34 7.46 8.67 2.46
C VAL A 34 8.57 7.62 2.56
N VAL A 35 8.49 6.57 1.73
CA VAL A 35 9.51 5.51 1.69
C VAL A 35 10.85 6.06 1.22
N ASP A 36 10.86 6.96 0.25
CA ASP A 36 12.09 7.55 -0.27
C ASP A 36 12.74 8.52 0.73
N VAL A 37 11.94 9.31 1.47
CA VAL A 37 12.43 10.10 2.61
C VAL A 37 13.08 9.20 3.67
N LEU A 38 12.44 8.09 4.04
CA LEU A 38 12.98 7.15 5.04
C LEU A 38 14.29 6.49 4.60
N LYS A 39 14.44 6.20 3.30
CA LYS A 39 15.69 5.67 2.75
C LYS A 39 16.80 6.72 2.74
N ASN A 40 16.48 7.93 2.28
CA ASN A 40 17.48 8.98 2.05
C ASN A 40 17.97 9.63 3.34
N ASP A 41 17.04 9.99 4.23
CA ASP A 41 17.38 10.80 5.42
C ASP A 41 17.77 9.93 6.62
N TYR A 42 17.24 8.71 6.69
CA TYR A 42 17.41 7.82 7.85
C TYR A 42 18.14 6.51 7.51
N GLY A 43 18.47 6.25 6.24
CA GLY A 43 19.16 5.02 5.82
C GLY A 43 18.35 3.74 6.10
N VAL A 44 17.02 3.87 6.30
CA VAL A 44 16.15 2.75 6.67
C VAL A 44 15.92 1.89 5.44
N SER A 45 16.51 0.69 5.42
CA SER A 45 16.21 -0.31 4.40
C SER A 45 14.87 -0.96 4.71
N VAL A 46 13.84 -0.61 3.93
CA VAL A 46 12.50 -1.23 3.98
C VAL A 46 12.53 -2.70 3.52
N VAL A 47 13.65 -3.13 2.93
CA VAL A 47 13.85 -4.54 2.57
C VAL A 47 13.90 -5.37 3.85
N LYS A 48 12.87 -6.21 4.07
CA LYS A 48 12.92 -7.25 5.10
C LYS A 48 14.23 -8.02 4.96
N LYS A 49 14.99 -8.12 6.06
CA LYS A 49 16.16 -9.01 6.13
C LYS A 49 15.74 -10.38 5.56
N ARG A 50 16.54 -10.94 4.64
CA ARG A 50 16.27 -12.27 4.07
C ARG A 50 15.99 -13.24 5.22
N PRO A 51 14.84 -13.94 5.22
CA PRO A 51 14.57 -14.99 6.20
C PRO A 51 15.61 -16.10 5.98
N GLY A 52 16.65 -16.15 6.81
CA GLY A 52 17.69 -17.18 6.69
C GLY A 52 19.12 -16.72 6.96
N LYS A 53 19.42 -15.42 6.97
CA LYS A 53 20.71 -14.93 7.48
C LYS A 53 20.57 -14.60 8.97
N SER A 54 20.65 -15.61 9.82
CA SER A 54 20.89 -15.40 11.24
C SER A 54 22.29 -14.79 11.43
N LEU A 55 22.41 -13.87 12.39
CA LEU A 55 23.68 -13.30 12.79
C LEU A 55 24.51 -14.43 13.44
N ARG A 56 25.42 -15.06 12.71
CA ARG A 56 26.34 -16.03 13.32
C ARG A 56 27.25 -15.27 14.26
N LYS A 57 27.19 -15.58 15.55
CA LYS A 57 28.12 -15.04 16.54
C LYS A 57 29.54 -15.47 16.15
N PRO A 58 30.56 -14.59 16.22
CA PRO A 58 31.93 -15.02 16.05
C PRO A 58 32.26 -16.00 17.19
N LYS A 59 32.78 -17.18 16.83
CA LYS A 59 33.39 -18.10 17.81
C LYS A 59 34.75 -17.55 18.24
N PRO A 60 35.17 -17.79 19.50
CA PRO A 60 36.40 -17.25 20.06
C PRO A 60 37.64 -17.72 19.30
#